data_AF-A0A1M7YL88-F1
#
_entry.id   AF-A0A1M7YL88-F1
#
_cell.length_a   1.000
_cell.length_b   1.000
_cell.length_c   1.000
_cell.angle_alpha   90.00
_cell.angle_beta   90.00
_cell.angle_gamma   90.00
#
_symmetry.space_group_name_H-M   'P 1'
#
loop_
_entity.id
_entity.type
_entity.pdbx_description
1 polymer ?
#
loop_
_entity_poly.entity_id
_entity_poly.type
_entity_poly.pdbx_seq_one_letter_code
_entity_poly.pdbx_strand_id
1 'polypeptide(L)'
;MAKMIDQKPDDYKGEAKVWQSISDYLPSDVVAYHNREVNGREYDFCLLMENKGVLVIEVKGWMSSKVIVKGIDEIIVEGYDKPQRSPKKQARAYRFAILGKISQKYNVTPLVYDMVCYPFITEDEYHSIKLDVVSEPSLTIFKEDIESEQALRNKINQAYKVADIMPHADFSYDLMLKIRHDLEPNLIISKTEVKERPYSMLSIIPGSVDVSRRIAIVEAYFEGTKQILFLDDKNSYVQIVEQIDSELKKHNMDVKGNNLRVGYDKGVKKYCFDTSFRIFNFDMYLIHTLSKITSEDVYVVEGKVDAKSQAILNHISECCTFNIQQYGVEHATTEKNILVEAGAGTGKTYSMVSRVAYLCNKIDHSVASFADEIAMVTFTNEAAINMKKRLKQMFVNYFVLTGNERFLKFVEDVDRSNISTIHKFAIELLRKESLYTGLGTNFKISANEYDRGKNMMFT
;
A
#
# COMPACT_ATOMS: atom_id res chain seq x y z
N MET A 1 4.72 18.02 -11.28
CA MET A 1 4.14 17.80 -12.62
C MET A 1 3.55 16.42 -12.65
N ALA A 2 2.30 16.31 -13.11
CA ALA A 2 1.60 15.03 -13.20
C ALA A 2 2.27 14.07 -14.18
N LYS A 3 2.05 12.78 -13.99
CA LYS A 3 2.53 11.74 -14.90
C LYS A 3 1.57 11.64 -16.09
N MET A 4 1.93 12.30 -17.18
CA MET A 4 1.19 12.21 -18.45
C MET A 4 1.63 10.94 -19.19
N ILE A 5 0.71 9.99 -19.39
CA ILE A 5 1.01 8.70 -20.05
C ILE A 5 0.98 8.84 -21.57
N ASP A 6 0.02 9.61 -22.07
CA ASP A 6 -0.22 9.81 -23.49
C ASP A 6 0.35 11.16 -23.95
N GLN A 7 0.76 11.25 -25.22
CA GLN A 7 1.38 12.45 -25.77
C GLN A 7 0.40 13.61 -25.84
N LYS A 8 0.93 14.83 -25.79
CA LYS A 8 0.14 16.04 -25.97
C LYS A 8 -0.50 16.04 -27.37
N PRO A 9 -1.81 16.32 -27.51
CA PRO A 9 -2.44 16.36 -28.83
C PRO A 9 -1.98 17.57 -29.64
N ASP A 10 -1.70 17.36 -30.93
CA ASP A 10 -1.25 18.42 -31.86
C ASP A 10 -2.42 19.15 -32.55
N ASP A 11 -3.48 18.42 -32.90
CA ASP A 11 -4.59 18.95 -33.71
C ASP A 11 -5.68 19.66 -32.89
N TYR A 12 -5.82 19.31 -31.61
CA TYR A 12 -6.90 19.78 -30.75
C TYR A 12 -6.42 20.83 -29.75
N LYS A 13 -6.39 22.11 -30.17
CA LYS A 13 -5.88 23.23 -29.34
C LYS A 13 -6.48 23.30 -27.93
N GLY A 14 -7.77 22.97 -27.78
CA GLY A 14 -8.45 22.95 -26.48
C GLY A 14 -7.87 21.89 -25.56
N GLU A 15 -7.83 20.63 -26.02
CA GLU A 15 -7.25 19.52 -25.28
C GLU A 15 -5.76 19.72 -25.03
N ALA A 16 -5.01 20.27 -25.99
CA ALA A 16 -3.59 20.57 -25.82
C ALA A 16 -3.34 21.57 -24.69
N LYS A 17 -4.23 22.57 -24.51
CA LYS A 17 -4.17 23.53 -23.40
C LYS A 17 -4.47 22.86 -22.06
N VAL A 18 -5.47 21.97 -22.02
CA VAL A 18 -5.83 21.21 -20.80
C VAL A 18 -4.75 20.19 -20.44
N TRP A 19 -4.17 19.50 -21.42
CA TRP A 19 -3.04 18.59 -21.23
C TRP A 19 -1.87 19.32 -20.57
N GLN A 20 -1.53 20.52 -21.06
CA GLN A 20 -0.45 21.33 -20.53
C GLN A 20 -0.73 21.77 -19.09
N SER A 21 -1.93 22.25 -18.78
CA SER A 21 -2.27 22.67 -17.42
C SER A 21 -2.28 21.49 -16.43
N ILE A 22 -2.76 20.32 -16.83
CA ILE A 22 -2.70 19.09 -16.03
C ILE A 22 -1.23 18.72 -15.75
N SER A 23 -0.40 18.69 -16.79
CA SER A 23 1.03 18.40 -16.68
C SER A 23 1.73 19.35 -15.70
N ASP A 24 1.53 20.65 -15.88
CA ASP A 24 2.31 21.67 -15.18
C ASP A 24 1.83 21.88 -13.73
N TYR A 25 0.52 21.82 -13.50
CA TYR A 25 -0.09 22.28 -12.24
C TYR A 25 -0.53 21.15 -11.30
N LEU A 26 -0.68 19.92 -11.78
CA LEU A 26 -1.02 18.79 -10.91
C LEU A 26 0.24 18.10 -10.34
N PRO A 27 0.14 17.54 -9.12
CA PRO A 27 1.27 16.90 -8.44
C PRO A 27 1.66 15.56 -9.10
N SER A 28 2.86 15.06 -8.81
CA SER A 28 3.47 13.90 -9.49
C SER A 28 2.88 12.54 -9.13
N ASP A 29 2.01 12.50 -8.12
CA ASP A 29 1.18 11.36 -7.72
C ASP A 29 -0.09 11.24 -8.57
N VAL A 30 -0.45 12.26 -9.37
CA VAL A 30 -1.53 12.19 -10.35
C VAL A 30 -1.04 11.52 -11.63
N VAL A 31 -1.75 10.48 -12.08
CA VAL A 31 -1.51 9.82 -13.36
C VAL A 31 -2.63 10.18 -14.33
N ALA A 32 -2.27 10.72 -15.48
CA ALA A 32 -3.21 11.24 -16.47
C ALA A 32 -3.12 10.43 -17.78
N TYR A 33 -4.28 9.97 -18.23
CA TYR A 33 -4.47 9.38 -19.56
C TYR A 33 -5.23 10.36 -20.43
N HIS A 34 -4.89 10.36 -21.71
CA HIS A 34 -5.56 11.16 -22.73
C HIS A 34 -5.99 10.25 -23.89
N ASN A 35 -7.23 10.45 -24.36
CA ASN A 35 -7.78 9.78 -25.54
C ASN A 35 -7.69 8.24 -25.51
N ARG A 36 -8.21 7.62 -24.45
CA ARG A 36 -8.24 6.15 -24.30
C ARG A 36 -9.67 5.62 -24.35
N GLU A 37 -9.79 4.37 -24.77
CA GLU A 37 -11.10 3.73 -24.98
C GLU A 37 -11.67 3.08 -23.70
N VAL A 38 -12.97 3.29 -23.46
CA VAL A 38 -13.79 2.55 -22.52
C VAL A 38 -15.13 2.17 -23.15
N ASN A 39 -15.42 0.87 -23.23
CA ASN A 39 -16.65 0.31 -23.82
C ASN A 39 -16.95 0.82 -25.25
N GLY A 40 -15.95 0.88 -26.14
CA GLY A 40 -16.15 1.33 -27.53
C GLY A 40 -16.19 2.84 -27.72
N ARG A 41 -15.80 3.65 -26.72
CA ARG A 41 -15.81 5.12 -26.78
C ARG A 41 -14.57 5.71 -26.15
N GLU A 42 -14.09 6.84 -26.68
CA GLU A 42 -12.88 7.51 -26.22
C GLU A 42 -13.23 8.71 -25.32
N TYR A 43 -12.64 8.76 -24.13
CA TYR A 43 -12.74 9.94 -23.25
C TYR A 43 -11.56 10.89 -23.49
N ASP A 44 -11.76 12.19 -23.25
CA ASP A 44 -10.68 13.17 -23.44
C ASP A 44 -9.60 12.99 -22.38
N PHE A 45 -9.92 13.10 -21.09
CA PHE A 45 -8.96 12.85 -20.00
C PHE A 45 -9.51 11.96 -18.89
N CYS A 46 -8.65 11.10 -18.35
CA CYS A 46 -8.89 10.32 -17.13
C CYS A 46 -7.71 10.46 -16.18
N LEU A 47 -7.97 10.99 -14.99
CA LEU A 47 -6.97 11.20 -13.94
C LEU A 47 -7.17 10.18 -12.82
N LEU A 48 -6.12 9.44 -12.51
CA LEU A 48 -6.06 8.61 -11.31
C LEU A 48 -5.40 9.42 -10.19
N MET A 49 -6.11 9.60 -9.09
CA MET A 49 -5.64 10.40 -7.95
C MET A 49 -5.82 9.60 -6.66
N GLU A 50 -4.70 9.23 -6.03
CA GLU A 50 -4.72 8.47 -4.79
C GLU A 50 -5.56 9.18 -3.72
N ASN A 51 -6.39 8.43 -3.00
CA ASN A 51 -7.33 8.93 -1.98
C ASN A 51 -8.43 9.88 -2.50
N LYS A 52 -8.42 10.27 -3.78
CA LYS A 52 -9.44 11.13 -4.39
C LYS A 52 -10.29 10.45 -5.46
N GLY A 53 -9.89 9.26 -5.92
CA GLY A 53 -10.63 8.51 -6.92
C GLY A 53 -10.16 8.75 -8.36
N VAL A 54 -11.06 8.46 -9.29
CA VAL A 54 -10.84 8.64 -10.73
C VAL A 54 -11.69 9.80 -11.23
N LEU A 55 -11.03 10.81 -11.81
CA LEU A 55 -11.70 11.95 -12.42
C LEU A 55 -11.67 11.83 -13.94
N VAL A 56 -12.84 11.91 -14.57
CA VAL A 56 -12.97 12.05 -16.02
C VAL A 56 -13.22 13.50 -16.37
N ILE A 57 -12.53 14.03 -17.38
CA ILE A 57 -12.73 15.40 -17.85
C ILE A 57 -13.07 15.33 -19.34
N GLU A 58 -14.24 15.87 -19.69
CA GLU A 58 -14.66 16.11 -21.08
C GLU A 58 -14.30 17.54 -21.47
N VAL A 59 -13.54 17.73 -22.54
CA VAL A 59 -13.05 19.01 -23.02
C VAL A 59 -13.87 19.47 -24.22
N LYS A 60 -14.24 20.75 -24.22
CA LYS A 60 -14.84 21.42 -25.38
C LYS A 60 -14.09 22.71 -25.67
N GLY A 61 -13.24 22.66 -26.69
CA GLY A 61 -12.49 23.80 -27.22
C GLY A 61 -13.34 24.84 -27.96
N TRP A 62 -14.53 25.13 -27.46
CA TRP A 62 -15.45 26.09 -28.04
C TRP A 62 -15.08 27.52 -27.66
N MET A 63 -15.47 28.48 -28.49
CA MET A 63 -15.39 29.91 -28.21
C MET A 63 -16.77 30.43 -27.86
N SER A 64 -16.88 31.28 -26.83
CA SER A 64 -18.16 31.86 -26.38
C SER A 64 -18.97 32.49 -27.52
N SER A 65 -18.29 33.23 -28.40
CA SER A 65 -18.88 33.90 -29.57
C SER A 65 -19.43 32.96 -30.65
N LYS A 66 -19.11 31.67 -30.58
CA LYS A 66 -19.45 30.65 -31.59
C LYS A 66 -20.44 29.61 -31.09
N VAL A 67 -20.95 29.76 -29.86
CA VAL A 67 -21.84 28.80 -29.21
C VAL A 67 -23.20 29.43 -28.95
N ILE A 68 -24.25 28.72 -29.34
CA ILE A 68 -25.63 29.06 -29.02
C ILE A 68 -26.28 27.85 -28.36
N VAL A 69 -26.64 27.98 -27.08
CA VAL A 69 -27.32 26.94 -26.32
C VAL A 69 -28.83 27.07 -26.53
N LYS A 70 -29.45 26.11 -27.22
CA LYS A 70 -30.92 26.02 -27.36
C LYS A 70 -31.55 25.04 -26.38
N GLY A 71 -30.77 24.07 -25.90
CA GLY A 71 -31.18 23.10 -24.89
C GLY A 71 -30.03 22.21 -24.46
N ILE A 72 -30.30 21.31 -23.52
CA ILE A 72 -29.27 20.45 -22.90
C ILE A 72 -28.52 19.60 -23.94
N ASP A 73 -29.22 19.08 -24.95
CA ASP A 73 -28.63 18.28 -26.05
C ASP A 73 -28.73 18.98 -27.42
N GLU A 74 -29.00 20.29 -27.42
CA GLU A 74 -29.12 21.10 -28.63
C GLU A 74 -28.24 22.34 -28.51
N ILE A 75 -26.94 22.15 -28.72
CA ILE A 75 -25.93 23.20 -28.65
C ILE A 75 -25.40 23.45 -30.06
N ILE A 76 -25.70 24.61 -30.64
CA ILE A 76 -25.22 24.97 -31.97
C ILE A 76 -23.83 25.56 -31.81
N VAL A 77 -22.84 24.99 -32.51
CA VAL A 77 -21.46 25.45 -32.49
C VAL A 77 -21.03 25.74 -33.92
N GLU A 78 -20.57 26.96 -34.17
CA GLU A 78 -20.09 27.36 -35.50
C GLU A 78 -18.94 26.44 -35.95
N GLY A 79 -19.06 25.89 -37.17
CA GLY A 79 -18.12 24.92 -37.72
C GLY A 79 -18.56 23.46 -37.60
N TYR A 80 -19.65 23.16 -36.89
CA TYR A 80 -20.26 21.83 -36.85
C TYR A 80 -21.56 21.79 -37.67
N ASP A 81 -21.70 20.76 -38.51
CA ASP A 81 -22.90 20.58 -39.35
C ASP A 81 -24.17 20.23 -38.53
N LYS A 82 -23.99 19.71 -37.31
CA LYS A 82 -25.08 19.26 -36.44
C LYS A 82 -24.94 19.86 -35.03
N PRO A 83 -26.07 20.11 -34.34
CA PRO A 83 -26.04 20.46 -32.93
C PRO A 83 -25.28 19.41 -32.11
N GLN A 84 -24.49 19.90 -31.16
CA GLN A 84 -23.72 19.10 -30.23
C GLN A 84 -24.59 18.66 -29.05
N ARG A 85 -24.33 17.45 -28.55
CA ARG A 85 -24.98 16.90 -27.35
C ARG A 85 -24.29 17.42 -26.09
N SER A 86 -24.95 17.28 -24.93
CA SER A 86 -24.40 17.69 -23.64
C SER A 86 -23.01 17.08 -23.38
N PRO A 87 -21.96 17.91 -23.19
CA PRO A 87 -20.66 17.44 -22.73
C PRO A 87 -20.75 16.77 -21.35
N LYS A 88 -21.64 17.27 -20.47
CA LYS A 88 -21.86 16.67 -19.15
C LYS A 88 -22.45 15.26 -19.24
N LYS A 89 -23.38 15.01 -20.16
CA LYS A 89 -23.90 13.64 -20.37
C LYS A 89 -22.84 12.70 -20.95
N GLN A 90 -21.92 13.22 -21.77
CA GLN A 90 -20.78 12.44 -22.29
C GLN A 90 -19.83 12.05 -21.15
N ALA A 91 -19.35 13.04 -20.39
CA ALA A 91 -18.50 12.83 -19.22
C ALA A 91 -19.11 11.83 -18.21
N ARG A 92 -20.40 11.97 -17.92
CA ARG A 92 -21.15 11.06 -17.05
C ARG A 92 -21.24 9.63 -17.59
N ALA A 93 -21.34 9.45 -18.91
CA ALA A 93 -21.35 8.12 -19.51
C ALA A 93 -19.98 7.42 -19.33
N TYR A 94 -18.89 8.15 -19.55
CA TYR A 94 -17.53 7.64 -19.29
C TYR A 94 -17.30 7.28 -17.84
N ARG A 95 -17.75 8.12 -16.91
CA ARG A 95 -17.72 7.85 -15.46
C ARG A 95 -18.33 6.50 -15.12
N PHE A 96 -19.55 6.22 -15.60
CA PHE A 96 -20.21 4.95 -15.31
C PHE A 96 -19.55 3.77 -16.00
N ALA A 97 -19.04 3.96 -17.23
CA ALA A 97 -18.32 2.92 -17.94
C ALA A 97 -17.03 2.51 -17.20
N ILE A 98 -16.25 3.49 -16.72
CA ILE A 98 -15.03 3.27 -15.93
C ILE A 98 -15.36 2.63 -14.59
N LEU A 99 -16.34 3.17 -13.85
CA LEU A 99 -16.77 2.60 -12.57
C LEU A 99 -17.23 1.15 -12.71
N GLY A 100 -18.02 0.85 -13.74
CA GLY A 100 -18.47 -0.51 -14.04
C GLY A 100 -17.31 -1.44 -14.35
N LYS A 101 -16.34 -0.99 -15.17
CA LYS A 101 -15.14 -1.78 -15.51
C LYS A 101 -14.28 -2.08 -14.27
N ILE A 102 -14.08 -1.08 -13.40
CA ILE A 102 -13.33 -1.25 -12.14
C ILE A 102 -14.07 -2.21 -11.21
N SER A 103 -15.36 -1.99 -10.99
CA SER A 103 -16.20 -2.80 -10.10
C SER A 103 -16.26 -4.26 -10.53
N GLN A 104 -16.48 -4.51 -11.83
CA GLN A 104 -16.55 -5.87 -12.37
C GLN A 104 -15.21 -6.61 -12.28
N LYS A 105 -14.09 -5.91 -12.50
CA LYS A 105 -12.77 -6.55 -12.56
C LYS A 105 -12.10 -6.70 -11.21
N TYR A 106 -12.25 -5.71 -10.33
CA TYR A 106 -11.52 -5.62 -9.06
C TYR A 106 -12.40 -5.83 -7.84
N ASN A 107 -13.71 -6.00 -8.03
CA ASN A 107 -14.69 -6.16 -6.95
C ASN A 107 -14.63 -5.03 -5.90
N VAL A 108 -14.35 -3.81 -6.37
CA VAL A 108 -14.30 -2.59 -5.56
C VAL A 108 -15.01 -1.45 -6.29
N THR A 109 -15.67 -0.58 -5.54
CA THR A 109 -16.45 0.53 -6.09
C THR A 109 -15.85 1.84 -5.59
N PRO A 110 -14.75 2.32 -6.17
CA PRO A 110 -14.13 3.58 -5.76
C PRO A 110 -14.94 4.78 -6.26
N LEU A 111 -14.60 5.98 -5.77
CA LEU A 111 -15.12 7.20 -6.34
C LEU A 111 -14.65 7.36 -7.79
N VAL A 112 -15.60 7.44 -8.72
CA VAL A 112 -15.37 7.89 -10.09
C VAL A 112 -16.31 9.06 -10.34
N TYR A 113 -15.79 10.21 -10.75
CA TYR A 113 -16.55 11.43 -10.95
C TYR A 113 -16.11 12.15 -12.22
N ASP A 114 -16.92 13.12 -12.65
CA ASP A 114 -16.79 13.72 -13.98
C ASP A 114 -16.95 15.23 -13.97
N MET A 115 -16.10 15.89 -14.75
CA MET A 115 -16.12 17.33 -14.99
C MET A 115 -16.17 17.63 -16.49
N VAL A 116 -16.60 18.85 -16.82
CA VAL A 116 -16.49 19.41 -18.17
C VAL A 116 -15.45 20.53 -18.14
N CYS A 117 -14.64 20.70 -19.18
CA CYS A 117 -13.68 21.79 -19.30
C CYS A 117 -13.92 22.61 -20.57
N TYR A 118 -14.05 23.92 -20.40
CA TYR A 118 -14.12 24.89 -21.49
C TYR A 118 -12.86 25.77 -21.48
N PRO A 119 -11.75 25.33 -22.13
CA PRO A 119 -10.43 25.97 -22.00
C PRO A 119 -10.34 27.41 -22.54
N PHE A 120 -11.35 27.88 -23.26
CA PHE A 120 -11.40 29.20 -23.89
C PHE A 120 -12.64 30.03 -23.50
N ILE A 121 -13.44 29.57 -22.53
CA ILE A 121 -14.64 30.26 -22.06
C ILE A 121 -14.45 30.59 -20.59
N THR A 122 -14.59 31.86 -20.21
CA THR A 122 -14.57 32.27 -18.80
C THR A 122 -15.87 31.92 -18.07
N GLU A 123 -15.87 31.94 -16.73
CA GLU A 123 -17.10 31.74 -15.95
C GLU A 123 -18.18 32.77 -16.32
N ASP A 124 -17.80 34.04 -16.53
CA ASP A 124 -18.70 35.10 -16.97
C ASP A 124 -19.31 34.80 -18.35
N GLU A 125 -18.46 34.40 -19.31
CA GLU A 125 -18.92 34.06 -20.66
C GLU A 125 -19.85 32.84 -20.62
N TYR A 126 -19.49 31.81 -19.85
CA TYR A 126 -20.26 30.60 -19.65
C TYR A 126 -21.70 30.87 -19.20
N HIS A 127 -21.88 31.77 -18.23
CA HIS A 127 -23.21 32.21 -17.78
C HIS A 127 -23.94 33.07 -18.81
N SER A 128 -23.20 33.92 -19.55
CA SER A 128 -23.77 34.79 -20.58
C SER A 128 -24.39 34.00 -21.73
N ILE A 129 -23.78 32.88 -22.12
CA ILE A 129 -24.24 32.01 -23.22
C ILE A 129 -25.10 30.83 -22.74
N LYS A 130 -25.47 30.81 -21.45
CA LYS A 130 -26.34 29.81 -20.83
C LYS A 130 -25.82 28.37 -20.87
N LEU A 131 -24.51 28.16 -20.79
CA LEU A 131 -23.96 26.80 -20.66
C LEU A 131 -24.19 26.19 -19.26
N ASP A 132 -24.56 27.00 -18.27
CA ASP A 132 -24.97 26.59 -16.93
C ASP A 132 -26.20 25.67 -16.90
N VAL A 133 -27.00 25.63 -17.97
CA VAL A 133 -28.09 24.66 -18.12
C VAL A 133 -27.60 23.28 -18.58
N VAL A 134 -26.37 23.20 -19.12
CA VAL A 134 -25.78 21.98 -19.69
C VAL A 134 -24.86 21.28 -18.68
N SER A 135 -24.09 22.06 -17.93
CA SER A 135 -23.18 21.59 -16.87
C SER A 135 -23.32 22.47 -15.63
N GLU A 136 -23.00 21.97 -14.45
CA GLU A 136 -23.03 22.81 -13.23
C GLU A 136 -21.67 23.50 -13.04
N PRO A 137 -21.63 24.77 -12.60
CA PRO A 137 -20.36 25.49 -12.38
C PRO A 137 -19.39 24.77 -11.42
N SER A 138 -19.92 24.06 -10.43
CA SER A 138 -19.16 23.27 -9.45
C SER A 138 -18.39 22.09 -10.06
N LEU A 139 -18.83 21.61 -11.23
CA LEU A 139 -18.24 20.49 -11.98
C LEU A 139 -17.75 20.92 -13.37
N THR A 140 -17.50 22.22 -13.56
CA THR A 140 -17.07 22.80 -14.83
C THR A 140 -15.78 23.59 -14.64
N ILE A 141 -14.73 23.24 -15.35
CA ILE A 141 -13.44 23.94 -15.36
C ILE A 141 -13.48 25.04 -16.43
N PHE A 142 -13.23 26.29 -16.03
CA PHE A 142 -13.22 27.45 -16.92
C PHE A 142 -11.81 27.79 -17.40
N LYS A 143 -11.73 28.75 -18.34
CA LYS A 143 -10.46 29.23 -18.90
C LYS A 143 -9.47 29.67 -17.81
N GLU A 144 -9.93 30.46 -16.85
CA GLU A 144 -9.13 31.01 -15.74
C GLU A 144 -8.65 29.94 -14.77
N ASP A 145 -9.41 28.83 -14.61
CA ASP A 145 -9.02 27.72 -13.75
C ASP A 145 -7.73 27.06 -14.26
N ILE A 146 -7.60 26.87 -15.58
CA ILE A 146 -6.44 26.22 -16.21
C ILE A 146 -5.28 27.19 -16.51
N GLU A 147 -5.40 28.47 -16.14
CA GLU A 147 -4.36 29.49 -16.30
C GLU A 147 -3.58 29.73 -14.98
N SER A 148 -3.97 29.06 -13.89
CA SER A 148 -3.33 29.15 -12.57
C SER A 148 -3.30 27.81 -11.86
N GLU A 149 -2.14 27.44 -11.31
CA GLU A 149 -1.99 26.20 -10.53
C GLU A 149 -2.99 26.14 -9.36
N GLN A 150 -3.10 27.24 -8.62
CA GLN A 150 -3.97 27.31 -7.45
C GLN A 150 -5.44 27.20 -7.85
N ALA A 151 -5.84 27.82 -8.96
CA ALA A 151 -7.23 27.81 -9.42
C ALA A 151 -7.64 26.40 -9.87
N LEU A 152 -6.84 25.74 -10.72
CA LEU A 152 -7.11 24.39 -11.19
C LEU A 152 -7.24 23.40 -10.03
N ARG A 153 -6.28 23.44 -9.10
CA ARG A 153 -6.29 22.57 -7.92
C ARG A 153 -7.49 22.82 -7.03
N ASN A 154 -7.85 24.09 -6.78
CA ASN A 154 -9.03 24.43 -6.01
C ASN A 154 -10.30 23.91 -6.68
N LYS A 155 -10.41 24.06 -8.00
CA LYS A 155 -11.56 23.62 -8.78
C LYS A 155 -11.75 22.10 -8.73
N ILE A 156 -10.68 21.34 -8.95
CA ILE A 156 -10.69 19.87 -8.85
C ILE A 156 -11.03 19.42 -7.42
N ASN A 157 -10.44 20.06 -6.40
CA ASN A 157 -10.73 19.74 -5.00
C ASN A 157 -12.19 20.05 -4.62
N GLN A 158 -12.77 21.11 -5.17
CA GLN A 158 -14.19 21.43 -4.98
C GLN A 158 -15.08 20.36 -5.62
N ALA A 159 -14.77 19.95 -6.86
CA ALA A 159 -15.50 18.89 -7.54
C ALA A 159 -15.41 17.55 -6.79
N TYR A 160 -14.23 17.22 -6.27
CA TYR A 160 -14.04 16.07 -5.38
C TYR A 160 -14.98 16.14 -4.16
N LYS A 161 -14.99 17.26 -3.42
CA LYS A 161 -15.87 17.43 -2.25
C LYS A 161 -17.36 17.30 -2.57
N VAL A 162 -17.79 17.72 -3.77
CA VAL A 162 -19.17 17.55 -4.23
C VAL A 162 -19.48 16.07 -4.54
N ALA A 163 -18.49 15.32 -5.04
CA ALA A 163 -18.65 13.92 -5.40
C ALA A 163 -18.51 12.95 -4.19
N ASP A 164 -17.67 13.30 -3.21
CA ASP A 164 -17.32 12.55 -1.98
C ASP A 164 -18.45 12.56 -0.92
N ILE A 165 -19.71 12.65 -1.36
CA ILE A 165 -20.89 12.57 -0.49
C ILE A 165 -21.42 11.13 -0.46
N MET A 166 -21.17 10.37 -1.53
CA MET A 166 -21.68 9.00 -1.68
C MET A 166 -20.69 8.00 -1.08
N PRO A 167 -21.14 6.99 -0.32
CA PRO A 167 -20.25 5.94 0.17
C PRO A 167 -19.55 5.22 -0.99
N HIS A 168 -18.22 5.18 -0.94
CA HIS A 168 -17.38 4.48 -1.90
C HIS A 168 -16.18 3.84 -1.20
N ALA A 169 -15.54 2.89 -1.88
CA ALA A 169 -14.27 2.33 -1.44
C ALA A 169 -13.14 3.36 -1.61
N ASP A 170 -12.09 3.23 -0.81
CA ASP A 170 -10.89 4.05 -0.95
C ASP A 170 -10.20 3.76 -2.29
N PHE A 171 -9.76 4.82 -2.96
CA PHE A 171 -8.93 4.69 -4.16
C PHE A 171 -7.45 4.63 -3.77
N SER A 172 -7.04 3.45 -3.31
CA SER A 172 -5.67 3.22 -2.84
C SER A 172 -4.64 3.22 -3.96
N TYR A 173 -3.37 3.44 -3.61
CA TYR A 173 -2.25 3.26 -4.53
C TYR A 173 -2.25 1.88 -5.21
N ASP A 174 -2.62 0.80 -4.49
CA ASP A 174 -2.64 -0.55 -5.06
C ASP A 174 -3.73 -0.71 -6.11
N LEU A 175 -4.92 -0.14 -5.87
CA LEU A 175 -6.00 -0.13 -6.85
C LEU A 175 -5.60 0.70 -8.07
N MET A 176 -4.96 1.85 -7.85
CA MET A 176 -4.37 2.64 -8.91
C MET A 176 -3.39 1.79 -9.73
N LEU A 177 -2.41 1.14 -9.10
CA LEU A 177 -1.43 0.30 -9.80
C LEU A 177 -2.07 -0.83 -10.62
N LYS A 178 -3.09 -1.51 -10.07
CA LYS A 178 -3.84 -2.54 -10.81
C LYS A 178 -4.48 -1.97 -12.08
N ILE A 179 -5.15 -0.81 -11.96
CA ILE A 179 -5.74 -0.11 -13.11
C ILE A 179 -4.66 0.31 -14.11
N ARG A 180 -3.52 0.81 -13.65
CA ARG A 180 -2.40 1.19 -14.52
C ARG A 180 -1.83 0.00 -15.29
N HIS A 181 -1.66 -1.15 -14.64
CA HIS A 181 -1.22 -2.38 -15.30
C HIS A 181 -2.12 -2.81 -16.46
N ASP A 182 -3.43 -2.54 -16.37
CA ASP A 182 -4.36 -2.82 -17.47
C ASP A 182 -4.22 -1.86 -18.65
N LEU A 183 -3.87 -0.61 -18.38
CA LEU A 183 -3.85 0.48 -19.36
C LEU A 183 -2.46 0.68 -20.00
N GLU A 184 -1.42 0.24 -19.31
CA GLU A 184 -0.02 0.44 -19.66
C GLU A 184 0.69 -0.92 -19.82
N PRO A 185 0.69 -1.53 -21.04
CA PRO A 185 1.27 -2.86 -21.28
C PRO A 185 2.76 -2.96 -20.95
N ASN A 186 3.46 -1.83 -21.05
CA ASN A 186 4.89 -1.70 -20.75
C ASN A 186 5.13 -0.97 -19.44
N LEU A 187 4.15 -0.97 -18.51
CA LEU A 187 4.37 -0.50 -17.15
C LEU A 187 5.36 -1.43 -16.45
N ILE A 188 6.63 -1.19 -16.75
CA ILE A 188 7.72 -1.51 -15.85
C ILE A 188 7.49 -0.55 -14.70
N ILE A 189 7.05 -1.07 -13.56
CA ILE A 189 7.06 -0.29 -12.33
C ILE A 189 8.54 0.04 -12.09
N SER A 190 9.01 1.17 -12.61
CA SER A 190 10.14 1.84 -12.01
C SER A 190 9.57 2.26 -10.66
N LYS A 191 9.80 1.44 -9.62
CA LYS A 191 9.53 1.80 -8.23
C LYS A 191 10.16 3.16 -8.04
N THR A 192 9.38 4.24 -8.12
CA THR A 192 9.93 5.57 -7.94
C THR A 192 10.12 5.68 -6.43
N GLU A 193 11.36 5.41 -6.02
CA GLU A 193 11.97 5.62 -4.70
C GLU A 193 11.50 4.76 -3.52
N VAL A 194 10.87 3.61 -3.74
CA VAL A 194 11.12 2.48 -2.83
C VAL A 194 12.20 1.66 -3.51
N LYS A 195 13.48 1.86 -3.15
CA LYS A 195 14.54 0.89 -3.50
C LYS A 195 13.92 -0.50 -3.30
N GLU A 196 13.93 -1.40 -4.30
CA GLU A 196 13.52 -2.77 -4.03
C GLU A 196 14.51 -3.32 -3.01
N ARG A 197 14.10 -3.32 -1.74
CA ARG A 197 14.92 -3.79 -0.65
C ARG A 197 14.33 -5.11 -0.21
N PRO A 198 15.17 -6.13 0.01
CA PRO A 198 14.69 -7.35 0.61
C PRO A 198 14.09 -7.07 1.98
N TYR A 199 13.09 -7.85 2.36
CA TYR A 199 12.57 -7.86 3.72
C TYR A 199 13.69 -8.12 4.74
N SER A 200 14.59 -9.06 4.41
CA SER A 200 15.69 -9.46 5.28
C SER A 200 16.97 -9.75 4.50
N MET A 201 18.10 -9.42 5.13
CA MET A 201 19.44 -9.83 4.74
C MET A 201 20.10 -10.57 5.90
N LEU A 202 20.56 -11.80 5.64
CA LEU A 202 21.43 -12.54 6.55
C LEU A 202 22.84 -12.53 5.97
N SER A 203 23.82 -12.10 6.78
CA SER A 203 25.23 -11.98 6.39
C SER A 203 26.13 -12.77 7.34
N ILE A 204 26.97 -13.64 6.79
CA ILE A 204 28.04 -14.34 7.50
C ILE A 204 29.36 -13.75 7.00
N ILE A 205 30.12 -13.11 7.89
CA ILE A 205 31.30 -12.33 7.53
C ILE A 205 32.48 -12.79 8.38
N PRO A 206 33.35 -13.68 7.85
CA PRO A 206 34.60 -14.03 8.51
C PRO A 206 35.61 -12.87 8.41
N GLY A 207 36.28 -12.56 9.51
CA GLY A 207 37.26 -11.48 9.60
C GLY A 207 36.65 -10.09 9.86
N SER A 208 37.44 -9.05 9.56
CA SER A 208 37.05 -7.66 9.80
C SER A 208 36.08 -7.13 8.75
N VAL A 209 35.06 -6.39 9.19
CA VAL A 209 34.12 -5.68 8.32
C VAL A 209 34.64 -4.28 8.02
N ASP A 210 34.84 -3.98 6.74
CA ASP A 210 35.31 -2.66 6.30
C ASP A 210 34.27 -1.54 6.54
N VAL A 211 34.73 -0.29 6.48
CA VAL A 211 33.91 0.89 6.80
C VAL A 211 32.70 1.01 5.87
N SER A 212 32.91 0.82 4.56
CA SER A 212 31.85 0.96 3.56
C SER A 212 30.75 -0.07 3.75
N ARG A 213 31.13 -1.33 4.05
CA ARG A 213 30.18 -2.41 4.31
C ARG A 213 29.40 -2.19 5.61
N ARG A 214 30.04 -1.71 6.68
CA ARG A 214 29.33 -1.35 7.92
C ARG A 214 28.29 -0.26 7.67
N ILE A 215 28.64 0.78 6.93
CA ILE A 215 27.70 1.83 6.53
C ILE A 215 26.52 1.24 5.77
N ALA A 216 26.75 0.40 4.76
CA ALA A 216 25.69 -0.23 3.98
C ALA A 216 24.74 -1.09 4.83
N ILE A 217 25.26 -1.87 5.78
CA ILE A 217 24.45 -2.70 6.70
C ILE A 217 23.54 -1.83 7.57
N VAL A 218 24.10 -0.77 8.15
CA VAL A 218 23.36 0.13 9.05
C VAL A 218 22.33 0.93 8.26
N GLU A 219 22.69 1.50 7.11
CA GLU A 219 21.76 2.21 6.23
C GLU A 219 20.61 1.30 5.81
N ALA A 220 20.88 0.08 5.35
CA ALA A 220 19.86 -0.87 4.96
C ALA A 220 18.88 -1.19 6.10
N TYR A 221 19.35 -1.22 7.36
CA TYR A 221 18.50 -1.39 8.54
C TYR A 221 17.54 -0.22 8.76
N PHE A 222 18.03 1.03 8.80
CA PHE A 222 17.17 2.22 8.96
C PHE A 222 16.23 2.42 7.76
N GLU A 223 16.62 1.90 6.60
CA GLU A 223 15.82 1.80 5.40
C GLU A 223 14.72 0.72 5.47
N GLY A 224 14.67 -0.09 6.54
CA GLY A 224 13.60 -1.06 6.83
C GLY A 224 13.96 -2.55 6.62
N THR A 225 15.19 -2.86 6.20
CA THR A 225 15.64 -4.24 5.96
C THR A 225 16.01 -4.91 7.29
N LYS A 226 15.43 -6.08 7.58
CA LYS A 226 15.83 -6.90 8.73
C LYS A 226 17.25 -7.41 8.54
N GLN A 227 18.13 -7.18 9.50
CA GLN A 227 19.52 -7.61 9.46
C GLN A 227 19.78 -8.77 10.42
N ILE A 228 20.47 -9.80 9.94
CA ILE A 228 20.96 -10.92 10.74
C ILE A 228 22.45 -11.10 10.43
N LEU A 229 23.34 -10.83 11.38
CA LEU A 229 24.79 -10.85 11.16
C LEU A 229 25.51 -11.88 12.03
N PHE A 230 26.44 -12.60 11.42
CA PHE A 230 27.39 -13.48 12.09
C PHE A 230 28.80 -13.00 11.81
N LEU A 231 29.52 -12.63 12.86
CA LEU A 231 30.88 -12.07 12.80
C LEU A 231 31.81 -12.88 13.72
N ASP A 232 33.12 -12.86 13.48
CA ASP A 232 34.13 -13.32 14.45
C ASP A 232 35.07 -12.22 14.96
N ASP A 233 35.15 -11.10 14.25
CA ASP A 233 35.91 -9.92 14.69
C ASP A 233 35.13 -9.07 15.70
N LYS A 234 35.64 -9.04 16.94
CA LYS A 234 35.07 -8.26 18.04
C LYS A 234 35.11 -6.75 17.77
N ASN A 235 36.12 -6.26 17.07
CA ASN A 235 36.22 -4.82 16.79
C ASN A 235 35.10 -4.37 15.85
N SER A 236 34.86 -5.11 14.75
CA SER A 236 33.76 -4.86 13.82
C SER A 236 32.39 -4.95 14.51
N TYR A 237 32.21 -5.94 15.38
CA TYR A 237 31.00 -6.08 16.21
C TYR A 237 30.73 -4.81 17.03
N VAL A 238 31.73 -4.30 17.77
CA VAL A 238 31.58 -3.08 18.58
C VAL A 238 31.29 -1.86 17.70
N GLN A 239 32.03 -1.69 16.60
CA GLN A 239 31.86 -0.56 15.69
C GLN A 239 30.46 -0.49 15.05
N ILE A 240 29.86 -1.64 14.70
CA ILE A 240 28.48 -1.67 14.18
C ILE A 240 27.48 -1.25 15.26
N VAL A 241 27.63 -1.73 16.50
CA VAL A 241 26.76 -1.32 17.63
C VAL A 241 26.85 0.18 17.88
N GLU A 242 28.06 0.75 17.90
CA GLU A 242 28.28 2.18 18.09
C GLU A 242 27.67 3.01 16.97
N GLN A 243 27.77 2.54 15.72
CA GLN A 243 27.19 3.22 14.57
C GLN A 243 25.65 3.21 14.61
N ILE A 244 25.02 2.09 15.02
CA ILE A 244 23.57 2.01 15.23
C ILE A 244 23.11 2.98 16.31
N ASP A 245 23.82 3.05 17.45
CA ASP A 245 23.51 3.98 18.54
C ASP A 245 23.54 5.44 18.07
N SER A 246 24.56 5.78 17.27
CA SER A 246 24.74 7.12 16.71
C SER A 246 23.61 7.49 15.75
N GLU A 247 23.22 6.60 14.84
CA GLU A 247 22.11 6.84 13.92
C GLU A 247 20.75 6.89 14.66
N LEU A 248 20.52 6.04 15.67
CA LEU A 248 19.32 6.16 16.52
C LEU A 248 19.23 7.53 17.20
N LYS A 249 20.36 8.03 17.73
CA LYS A 249 20.43 9.37 18.33
C LYS A 249 20.13 10.46 17.31
N LYS A 250 20.70 10.38 16.11
CA LYS A 250 20.49 11.33 15.01
C LYS A 250 19.04 11.37 14.55
N HIS A 251 18.38 10.22 14.49
CA HIS A 251 16.95 10.11 14.15
C HIS A 251 16.01 10.32 15.36
N ASN A 252 16.54 10.69 16.53
CA ASN A 252 15.79 10.87 17.77
C ASN A 252 14.92 9.64 18.14
N MET A 253 15.51 8.46 18.08
CA MET A 253 14.88 7.17 18.40
C MET A 253 15.60 6.46 19.55
N ASP A 254 14.89 5.61 20.29
CA ASP A 254 15.47 4.78 21.35
C ASP A 254 14.88 3.36 21.36
N VAL A 255 15.53 2.46 22.10
CA VAL A 255 15.16 1.04 22.18
C VAL A 255 14.58 0.70 23.57
N LYS A 256 13.38 0.11 23.59
CA LYS A 256 12.73 -0.41 24.81
C LYS A 256 12.41 -1.90 24.67
N GLY A 257 13.27 -2.74 25.23
CA GLY A 257 13.20 -4.19 25.00
C GLY A 257 13.54 -4.48 23.54
N ASN A 258 12.62 -5.13 22.83
CA ASN A 258 12.75 -5.38 21.38
C ASN A 258 11.92 -4.43 20.51
N ASN A 259 11.51 -3.27 21.06
CA ASN A 259 10.68 -2.29 20.36
C ASN A 259 11.40 -0.96 20.22
N LEU A 260 11.01 -0.20 19.21
CA LEU A 260 11.50 1.16 18.97
C LEU A 260 10.52 2.18 19.52
N ARG A 261 11.04 3.34 19.96
CA ARG A 261 10.24 4.48 20.40
C ARG A 261 10.87 5.78 19.91
N VAL A 262 10.05 6.82 19.79
CA VAL A 262 10.51 8.19 19.53
C VAL A 262 11.05 8.80 20.84
N GLY A 263 12.13 9.56 20.73
CA GLY A 263 12.83 10.22 21.84
C GLY A 263 14.05 9.43 22.31
N TYR A 264 15.26 9.92 21.99
CA TYR A 264 16.52 9.33 22.44
C TYR A 264 16.75 9.54 23.95
N ASP A 265 17.20 8.51 24.66
CA ASP A 265 17.48 8.55 26.11
C ASP A 265 18.72 7.71 26.46
N LYS A 266 18.58 6.37 26.50
CA LYS A 266 19.64 5.47 27.00
C LYS A 266 20.46 4.79 25.90
N GLY A 267 19.97 4.78 24.67
CA GLY A 267 20.62 4.13 23.54
C GLY A 267 20.65 2.61 23.68
N VAL A 268 21.58 1.97 22.96
CA VAL A 268 21.57 0.51 22.75
C VAL A 268 22.49 -0.28 23.67
N LYS A 269 23.29 0.40 24.53
CA LYS A 269 24.32 -0.24 25.37
C LYS A 269 23.79 -1.40 26.23
N LYS A 270 22.56 -1.31 26.73
CA LYS A 270 21.94 -2.36 27.57
C LYS A 270 21.62 -3.65 26.78
N TYR A 271 21.55 -3.58 25.46
CA TYR A 271 21.19 -4.70 24.58
C TYR A 271 22.42 -5.32 23.89
N CYS A 272 23.62 -4.79 24.16
CA CYS A 272 24.88 -5.33 23.71
C CYS A 272 25.44 -6.29 24.76
N PHE A 273 25.48 -7.58 24.42
CA PHE A 273 26.10 -8.62 25.23
C PHE A 273 27.43 -9.07 24.61
N ASP A 274 28.21 -9.85 25.35
CA ASP A 274 29.54 -10.30 24.93
C ASP A 274 29.53 -11.08 23.60
N THR A 275 28.44 -11.81 23.33
CA THR A 275 28.32 -12.69 22.15
C THR A 275 27.12 -12.41 21.26
N SER A 276 26.26 -11.45 21.62
CA SER A 276 25.07 -11.12 20.83
C SER A 276 24.54 -9.72 21.06
N PHE A 277 24.00 -9.11 20.02
CA PHE A 277 23.31 -7.84 20.06
C PHE A 277 21.97 -8.01 19.33
N ARG A 278 20.86 -7.66 19.99
CA ARG A 278 19.52 -7.83 19.42
C ARG A 278 18.62 -6.64 19.74
N ILE A 279 18.06 -6.04 18.71
CA ILE A 279 17.00 -5.04 18.77
C ILE A 279 15.96 -5.35 17.69
N PHE A 280 14.92 -4.53 17.55
CA PHE A 280 13.89 -4.73 16.54
C PHE A 280 14.51 -4.93 15.15
N ASN A 281 14.31 -6.10 14.53
CA ASN A 281 14.80 -6.44 13.19
C ASN A 281 16.33 -6.29 12.97
N PHE A 282 17.13 -6.30 14.04
CA PHE A 282 18.59 -6.34 13.92
C PHE A 282 19.15 -7.33 14.94
N ASP A 283 19.62 -8.47 14.44
CA ASP A 283 20.25 -9.52 15.23
C ASP A 283 21.72 -9.65 14.80
N MET A 284 22.64 -9.65 15.75
CA MET A 284 24.07 -9.82 15.49
C MET A 284 24.67 -10.79 16.51
N TYR A 285 25.53 -11.70 16.02
CA TYR A 285 26.15 -12.77 16.80
C TYR A 285 27.66 -12.75 16.60
N LEU A 286 28.42 -12.84 17.70
CA LEU A 286 29.86 -12.98 17.69
C LEU A 286 30.24 -14.45 17.90
N ILE A 287 30.78 -15.09 16.87
CA ILE A 287 31.17 -16.51 16.85
C ILE A 287 32.67 -16.59 16.60
N HIS A 288 33.48 -16.73 17.65
CA HIS A 288 34.95 -16.70 17.54
C HIS A 288 35.56 -17.78 16.62
N THR A 289 34.80 -18.82 16.28
CA THR A 289 35.22 -19.90 15.38
C THR A 289 34.73 -19.72 13.94
N LEU A 290 34.11 -18.59 13.57
CA LEU A 290 33.46 -18.42 12.26
C LEU A 290 34.43 -18.62 11.08
N SER A 291 35.63 -18.04 11.14
CA SER A 291 36.69 -18.26 10.13
C SER A 291 37.13 -19.72 9.96
N LYS A 292 36.81 -20.61 10.92
CA LYS A 292 37.04 -22.06 10.78
C LYS A 292 35.90 -22.77 10.05
N ILE A 293 34.71 -22.17 10.05
CA ILE A 293 33.49 -22.69 9.42
C ILE A 293 33.46 -22.28 7.94
N THR A 294 33.74 -21.02 7.65
CA THR A 294 33.80 -20.48 6.28
C THR A 294 34.92 -19.45 6.17
N SER A 295 35.63 -19.47 5.03
CA SER A 295 36.63 -18.45 4.67
C SER A 295 36.06 -17.36 3.77
N GLU A 296 34.85 -17.55 3.26
CA GLU A 296 34.17 -16.64 2.33
C GLU A 296 32.94 -16.02 2.99
N ASP A 297 32.61 -14.81 2.56
CA ASP A 297 31.35 -14.17 2.88
C ASP A 297 30.17 -14.96 2.34
N VAL A 298 29.12 -15.11 3.14
CA VAL A 298 27.86 -15.73 2.71
C VAL A 298 26.72 -14.76 2.98
N TYR A 299 25.89 -14.54 1.95
CA TYR A 299 24.72 -13.68 2.03
C TYR A 299 23.47 -14.46 1.65
N VAL A 300 22.43 -14.32 2.47
CA VAL A 300 21.13 -14.96 2.23
C VAL A 300 20.05 -13.90 2.23
N VAL A 301 19.40 -13.76 1.08
CA VAL A 301 18.35 -12.77 0.83
C VAL A 301 17.00 -13.45 0.99
N GLU A 302 16.18 -12.98 1.93
CA GLU A 302 14.82 -13.49 2.15
C GLU A 302 14.72 -15.02 2.29
N GLY A 303 15.71 -15.65 2.92
CA GLY A 303 15.77 -17.10 3.12
C GLY A 303 16.09 -17.91 1.86
N LYS A 304 16.34 -17.28 0.71
CA LYS A 304 16.79 -17.97 -0.53
C LYS A 304 18.25 -18.38 -0.35
N VAL A 305 18.49 -19.68 -0.16
CA VAL A 305 19.81 -20.23 0.20
C VAL A 305 20.14 -21.48 -0.61
N ASP A 306 21.39 -21.59 -1.07
CA ASP A 306 21.90 -22.78 -1.74
C ASP A 306 22.31 -23.89 -0.74
N ALA A 307 22.62 -25.09 -1.23
CA ALA A 307 22.95 -26.23 -0.38
C ALA A 307 24.23 -26.05 0.46
N LYS A 308 25.27 -25.37 -0.07
CA LYS A 308 26.52 -25.09 0.65
C LYS A 308 26.26 -24.10 1.78
N SER A 309 25.58 -23.01 1.47
CA SER A 309 25.21 -21.95 2.42
C SER A 309 24.27 -22.47 3.52
N GLN A 310 23.35 -23.39 3.19
CA GLN A 310 22.47 -24.04 4.16
C GLN A 310 23.25 -24.91 5.16
N ALA A 311 24.27 -25.64 4.72
CA ALA A 311 25.11 -26.45 5.61
C ALA A 311 25.90 -25.57 6.59
N ILE A 312 26.43 -24.43 6.12
CA ILE A 312 27.11 -23.43 6.96
C ILE A 312 26.15 -22.88 8.01
N LEU A 313 24.93 -22.51 7.62
CA LEU A 313 23.91 -21.99 8.54
C LEU A 313 23.53 -23.00 9.62
N ASN A 314 23.38 -24.28 9.26
CA ASN A 314 23.08 -25.34 10.24
C ASN A 314 24.19 -25.38 11.31
N HIS A 315 25.46 -25.38 10.90
CA HIS A 315 26.57 -25.42 11.85
C HIS A 315 26.68 -24.13 12.70
N ILE A 316 26.42 -22.97 12.11
CA ILE A 316 26.35 -21.70 12.85
C ILE A 316 25.23 -21.71 13.90
N SER A 317 24.08 -22.31 13.58
CA SER A 317 22.95 -22.40 14.51
C SER A 317 23.25 -23.25 15.75
N GLU A 318 24.22 -24.16 15.66
CA GLU A 318 24.72 -24.94 16.81
C GLU A 318 25.69 -24.14 17.69
N CYS A 319 26.30 -23.09 17.14
CA CYS A 319 27.32 -22.28 17.81
C CYS A 319 26.75 -21.07 18.56
N CYS A 320 25.47 -20.72 18.34
CA CYS A 320 24.87 -19.51 18.90
C CYS A 320 23.36 -19.68 19.15
N THR A 321 22.72 -18.62 19.65
CA THR A 321 21.28 -18.64 19.97
C THR A 321 20.38 -18.33 18.76
N PHE A 322 20.92 -18.37 17.53
CA PHE A 322 20.15 -18.20 16.31
C PHE A 322 19.27 -19.42 16.05
N ASN A 323 17.97 -19.19 15.91
CA ASN A 323 17.01 -20.25 15.67
C ASN A 323 16.73 -20.39 14.16
N ILE A 324 17.44 -21.31 13.51
CA ILE A 324 17.31 -21.57 12.08
C ILE A 324 15.92 -22.08 11.67
N GLN A 325 15.24 -22.82 12.55
CA GLN A 325 13.89 -23.31 12.26
C GLN A 325 12.87 -22.18 12.23
N GLN A 326 12.97 -21.22 13.17
CA GLN A 326 12.14 -20.01 13.15
C GLN A 326 12.42 -19.16 11.91
N TYR A 327 13.70 -19.01 11.53
CA TYR A 327 14.09 -18.33 10.30
C TYR A 327 13.49 -19.00 9.05
N GLY A 328 13.50 -20.34 9.01
CA GLY A 328 12.89 -21.13 7.94
C GLY A 328 11.37 -20.97 7.87
N VAL A 329 10.66 -20.96 9.00
CA VAL A 329 9.21 -20.72 9.06
C VAL A 329 8.87 -19.31 8.58
N GLU A 330 9.64 -18.30 8.99
CA GLU A 330 9.47 -16.91 8.60
C GLU A 330 9.56 -16.72 7.08
N HIS A 331 10.51 -17.38 6.42
CA HIS A 331 10.81 -17.25 4.99
C HIS A 331 10.27 -18.38 4.10
N ALA A 332 9.45 -19.27 4.64
CA ALA A 332 8.94 -20.41 3.88
C ALA A 332 8.16 -19.97 2.61
N THR A 333 8.13 -20.81 1.58
CA THR A 333 7.38 -20.49 0.35
C THR A 333 5.87 -20.29 0.62
N THR A 334 5.22 -19.42 -0.17
CA THR A 334 3.77 -19.21 -0.15
C THR A 334 3.00 -20.13 -1.09
N GLU A 335 3.68 -21.01 -1.82
CA GLU A 335 3.09 -21.87 -2.85
C GLU A 335 2.50 -23.18 -2.32
N LYS A 336 2.69 -23.47 -1.03
CA LYS A 336 2.22 -24.70 -0.40
C LYS A 336 1.78 -24.47 1.04
N ASN A 337 0.96 -25.40 1.53
CA ASN A 337 0.59 -25.45 2.93
C ASN A 337 1.79 -25.87 3.80
N ILE A 338 1.91 -25.26 4.98
CA ILE A 338 3.00 -25.51 5.92
C ILE A 338 2.39 -25.89 7.27
N LEU A 339 2.82 -27.03 7.81
CA LEU A 339 2.53 -27.44 9.17
C LEU A 339 3.75 -27.15 10.05
N VAL A 340 3.57 -26.41 11.14
CA VAL A 340 4.64 -26.10 12.10
C VAL A 340 4.32 -26.77 13.43
N GLU A 341 5.14 -27.74 13.82
CA GLU A 341 5.06 -28.38 15.13
C GLU A 341 5.96 -27.64 16.12
N ALA A 342 5.38 -27.20 17.25
CA ALA A 342 6.11 -26.36 18.19
C ALA A 342 5.63 -26.54 19.64
N GLY A 343 6.57 -26.94 20.51
CA GLY A 343 6.36 -27.13 21.94
C GLY A 343 6.02 -25.85 22.71
N ALA A 344 5.71 -25.98 23.99
CA ALA A 344 5.48 -24.82 24.86
C ALA A 344 6.76 -23.96 24.96
N GLY A 345 6.61 -22.63 24.97
CA GLY A 345 7.74 -21.71 25.12
C GLY A 345 8.66 -21.53 23.90
N THR A 346 8.46 -22.24 22.80
CA THR A 346 9.37 -22.20 21.62
C THR A 346 9.17 -20.98 20.70
N GLY A 347 8.43 -19.96 21.14
CA GLY A 347 8.26 -18.72 20.37
C GLY A 347 7.27 -18.79 19.21
N LYS A 348 6.30 -19.73 19.19
CA LYS A 348 5.25 -19.83 18.16
C LYS A 348 4.64 -18.50 17.73
N THR A 349 4.22 -17.70 18.71
CA THR A 349 3.60 -16.39 18.47
C THR A 349 4.58 -15.42 17.83
N TYR A 350 5.85 -15.47 18.20
CA TYR A 350 6.90 -14.67 17.58
C TYR A 350 7.08 -15.07 16.12
N SER A 351 7.23 -16.36 15.82
CA SER A 351 7.36 -16.86 14.45
C SER A 351 6.17 -16.47 13.56
N MET A 352 4.95 -16.51 14.11
CA MET A 352 3.75 -16.09 13.38
C MET A 352 3.76 -14.59 13.05
N VAL A 353 4.14 -13.74 14.01
CA VAL A 353 4.26 -12.28 13.78
C VAL A 353 5.36 -11.99 12.76
N SER A 354 6.54 -12.61 12.88
CA SER A 354 7.63 -12.44 11.93
C SER A 354 7.25 -12.93 10.53
N ARG A 355 6.52 -14.05 10.43
CA ARG A 355 6.00 -14.56 9.16
C ARG A 355 5.08 -13.55 8.49
N VAL A 356 4.18 -12.93 9.26
CA VAL A 356 3.31 -11.87 8.75
C VAL A 356 4.13 -10.65 8.32
N ALA A 357 5.16 -10.27 9.09
CA ALA A 357 6.09 -9.21 8.70
C ALA A 357 6.74 -9.49 7.33
N TYR A 358 7.22 -10.72 7.12
CA TYR A 358 7.79 -11.18 5.86
C TYR A 358 6.77 -11.06 4.71
N LEU A 359 5.56 -11.57 4.89
CA LEU A 359 4.51 -11.52 3.85
C LEU A 359 4.17 -10.08 3.43
N CYS A 360 4.18 -9.13 4.37
CA CYS A 360 3.88 -7.72 4.10
C CYS A 360 5.05 -6.94 3.48
N ASN A 361 6.28 -7.46 3.50
CA ASN A 361 7.46 -6.68 3.15
C ASN A 361 8.43 -7.39 2.17
N LYS A 362 8.16 -8.64 1.78
CA LYS A 362 8.98 -9.39 0.82
C LYS A 362 9.01 -8.72 -0.56
N ILE A 363 10.07 -8.96 -1.34
CA ILE A 363 10.23 -8.38 -2.69
C ILE A 363 9.09 -8.80 -3.62
N ASP A 364 8.81 -10.10 -3.65
CA ASP A 364 7.90 -10.72 -4.61
C ASP A 364 6.51 -10.91 -4.01
N HIS A 365 5.48 -10.30 -4.61
CA HIS A 365 4.07 -10.45 -4.20
C HIS A 365 3.85 -10.17 -2.71
N SER A 366 4.34 -9.03 -2.22
CA SER A 366 4.03 -8.56 -0.87
C SER A 366 2.54 -8.28 -0.69
N VAL A 367 2.01 -8.55 0.50
CA VAL A 367 0.64 -8.20 0.87
C VAL A 367 0.45 -6.68 0.80
N ALA A 368 -0.55 -6.26 0.02
CA ALA A 368 -0.88 -4.86 -0.23
C ALA A 368 -1.96 -4.35 0.75
N SER A 369 -2.98 -5.17 1.01
CA SER A 369 -4.01 -4.94 2.01
C SER A 369 -3.96 -6.02 3.07
N PHE A 370 -3.50 -5.65 4.28
CA PHE A 370 -3.44 -6.59 5.38
C PHE A 370 -4.84 -7.13 5.75
N ALA A 371 -5.85 -6.26 5.75
CA ALA A 371 -7.20 -6.61 6.17
C ALA A 371 -7.89 -7.62 5.23
N ASP A 372 -7.57 -7.55 3.94
CA ASP A 372 -8.24 -8.34 2.91
C ASP A 372 -7.48 -9.64 2.57
N GLU A 373 -6.15 -9.62 2.67
CA GLU A 373 -5.30 -10.73 2.21
C GLU A 373 -4.86 -11.67 3.34
N ILE A 374 -4.92 -11.24 4.60
CA ILE A 374 -4.50 -12.06 5.76
C ILE A 374 -5.70 -12.36 6.66
N ALA A 375 -5.99 -13.66 6.81
CA ALA A 375 -6.87 -14.18 7.85
C ALA A 375 -6.06 -15.01 8.86
N MET A 376 -6.35 -14.83 10.15
CA MET A 376 -5.71 -15.59 11.22
C MET A 376 -6.76 -16.11 12.19
N VAL A 377 -6.75 -17.43 12.39
CA VAL A 377 -7.73 -18.10 13.24
C VAL A 377 -7.05 -18.64 14.50
N THR A 378 -7.64 -18.36 15.66
CA THR A 378 -7.17 -18.82 16.98
C THR A 378 -8.24 -19.63 17.71
N PHE A 379 -7.86 -20.34 18.77
CA PHE A 379 -8.82 -21.04 19.64
C PHE A 379 -9.57 -20.11 20.59
N THR A 380 -8.91 -19.08 21.12
CA THR A 380 -9.49 -18.17 22.11
C THR A 380 -9.48 -16.72 21.64
N ASN A 381 -10.43 -15.92 22.13
CA ASN A 381 -10.49 -14.48 21.86
C ASN A 381 -9.27 -13.75 22.42
N GLU A 382 -8.77 -14.17 23.58
CA GLU A 382 -7.55 -13.61 24.19
C GLU A 382 -6.33 -13.79 23.29
N ALA A 383 -6.18 -14.97 22.66
CA ALA A 383 -5.10 -15.22 21.71
C ALA A 383 -5.22 -14.31 20.48
N ALA A 384 -6.43 -14.11 19.95
CA ALA A 384 -6.66 -13.19 18.84
C ALA A 384 -6.32 -11.73 19.21
N ILE A 385 -6.75 -11.26 20.38
CA ILE A 385 -6.43 -9.91 20.90
C ILE A 385 -4.92 -9.75 21.08
N ASN A 386 -4.24 -10.76 21.64
CA ASN A 386 -2.80 -10.75 21.81
C ASN A 386 -2.06 -10.66 20.46
N MET A 387 -2.53 -11.41 19.45
CA MET A 387 -2.00 -11.33 18.09
C MET A 387 -2.17 -9.95 17.48
N LYS A 388 -3.37 -9.35 17.57
CA LYS A 388 -3.62 -7.98 17.10
C LYS A 388 -2.67 -6.98 17.75
N LYS A 389 -2.52 -7.05 19.08
CA LYS A 389 -1.59 -6.17 19.82
C LYS A 389 -0.15 -6.29 19.34
N ARG A 390 0.34 -7.52 19.10
CA ARG A 390 1.72 -7.76 18.66
C ARG A 390 1.95 -7.29 17.22
N LEU A 391 1.01 -7.53 16.32
CA LEU A 391 1.08 -7.08 14.93
C LEU A 391 1.08 -5.55 14.84
N LYS A 392 0.19 -4.88 15.57
CA LYS A 392 0.21 -3.42 15.67
C LYS A 392 1.54 -2.89 16.18
N GLN A 393 2.07 -3.46 17.26
CA GLN A 393 3.36 -3.03 17.80
C GLN A 393 4.50 -3.23 16.79
N MET A 394 4.49 -4.33 16.03
CA MET A 394 5.46 -4.59 14.97
C MET A 394 5.38 -3.54 13.85
N PHE A 395 4.18 -3.21 13.37
CA PHE A 395 4.00 -2.17 12.35
C PHE A 395 4.34 -0.76 12.87
N VAL A 396 4.03 -0.45 14.13
CA VAL A 396 4.50 0.78 14.79
C VAL A 396 6.02 0.84 14.82
N ASN A 397 6.72 -0.25 15.15
CA ASN A 397 8.18 -0.27 15.12
C ASN A 397 8.73 0.00 13.69
N TYR A 398 8.10 -0.57 12.66
CA TYR A 398 8.45 -0.27 11.26
C TYR A 398 8.25 1.20 10.90
N PHE A 399 7.12 1.79 11.31
CA PHE A 399 6.86 3.21 11.11
C PHE A 399 7.91 4.08 11.81
N VAL A 400 8.22 3.79 13.08
CA VAL A 400 9.24 4.53 13.84
C VAL A 400 10.61 4.42 13.16
N LEU A 401 10.99 3.22 12.68
CA LEU A 401 12.28 2.98 12.03
C LEU A 401 12.43 3.69 10.69
N THR A 402 11.38 3.67 9.86
CA THR A 402 11.46 4.04 8.44
C THR A 402 10.76 5.34 8.08
N GLY A 403 9.86 5.85 8.94
CA GLY A 403 8.97 6.96 8.64
C GLY A 403 7.89 6.67 7.59
N ASN A 404 7.74 5.42 7.12
CA ASN A 404 6.83 5.10 6.04
C ASN A 404 5.37 4.92 6.51
N GLU A 405 4.48 5.81 6.05
CA GLU A 405 3.07 5.87 6.43
C GLU A 405 2.28 4.60 6.10
N ARG A 406 2.73 3.76 5.16
CA ARG A 406 2.08 2.46 4.85
C ARG A 406 1.92 1.59 6.10
N PHE A 407 2.85 1.69 7.04
CA PHE A 407 2.80 0.92 8.27
C PHE A 407 1.74 1.44 9.24
N LEU A 408 1.36 2.71 9.18
CA LEU A 408 0.20 3.23 9.92
C LEU A 408 -1.10 2.65 9.36
N LYS A 409 -1.22 2.57 8.03
CA LYS A 409 -2.35 1.87 7.39
C LYS A 409 -2.43 0.41 7.84
N PHE A 410 -1.31 -0.31 7.89
CA PHE A 410 -1.31 -1.68 8.43
C PHE A 410 -1.71 -1.76 9.91
N VAL A 411 -1.40 -0.75 10.73
CA VAL A 411 -1.89 -0.70 12.12
C VAL A 411 -3.41 -0.61 12.18
N GLU A 412 -4.03 0.20 11.30
CA GLU A 412 -5.48 0.32 11.18
C GLU A 412 -6.12 -0.95 10.61
N ASP A 413 -5.51 -1.54 9.59
CA ASP A 413 -5.98 -2.76 8.95
C ASP A 413 -6.01 -3.95 9.91
N VAL A 414 -5.07 -4.02 10.87
CA VAL A 414 -5.08 -5.09 11.90
C VAL A 414 -6.40 -5.09 12.70
N ASP A 415 -7.04 -3.95 12.91
CA ASP A 415 -8.35 -3.93 13.57
C ASP A 415 -9.46 -4.48 12.70
N ARG A 416 -9.44 -4.15 11.40
CA ARG A 416 -10.42 -4.56 10.39
C ARG A 416 -10.24 -6.01 9.93
N SER A 417 -9.04 -6.55 10.08
CA SER A 417 -8.67 -7.89 9.63
C SER A 417 -9.38 -9.03 10.36
N ASN A 418 -9.48 -10.17 9.68
CA ASN A 418 -10.04 -11.42 10.19
C ASN A 418 -9.05 -12.15 11.13
N ILE A 419 -8.64 -11.48 12.22
CA ILE A 419 -7.89 -12.10 13.32
C ILE A 419 -8.89 -12.41 14.45
N SER A 420 -9.39 -13.63 14.48
CA SER A 420 -10.51 -14.03 15.34
C SER A 420 -10.49 -15.51 15.71
N THR A 421 -11.50 -15.95 16.48
CA THR A 421 -11.69 -17.39 16.73
C THR A 421 -12.33 -18.06 15.53
N ILE A 422 -12.18 -19.39 15.40
CA ILE A 422 -12.80 -20.15 14.30
C ILE A 422 -14.31 -19.93 14.22
N HIS A 423 -14.98 -19.85 15.38
CA HIS A 423 -16.41 -19.57 15.45
C HIS A 423 -16.74 -18.18 14.88
N LYS A 424 -16.04 -17.14 15.34
CA LYS A 424 -16.28 -15.76 14.88
C LYS A 424 -16.02 -15.62 13.39
N PHE A 425 -14.93 -16.21 12.89
CA PHE A 425 -14.62 -16.25 11.46
C PHE A 425 -15.74 -16.91 10.65
N ALA A 426 -16.22 -18.08 11.08
CA ALA A 426 -17.32 -18.77 10.41
C ALA A 426 -18.62 -17.96 10.42
N ILE A 427 -18.96 -17.30 11.53
CA ILE A 427 -20.14 -16.43 11.62
C ILE A 427 -20.03 -15.24 10.67
N GLU A 428 -18.87 -14.59 10.59
CA GLU A 428 -18.62 -13.48 9.68
C GLU A 428 -18.72 -13.93 8.21
N LEU A 429 -18.20 -15.11 7.88
CA LEU A 429 -18.34 -15.71 6.56
C LEU A 429 -19.79 -16.00 6.19
N LEU A 430 -20.55 -16.64 7.09
CA LEU A 430 -21.97 -16.94 6.88
C LEU A 430 -22.81 -15.67 6.67
N ARG A 431 -22.48 -14.58 7.37
CA ARG A 431 -23.14 -13.28 7.19
C ARG A 431 -22.81 -12.63 5.85
N LYS A 432 -21.57 -12.76 5.37
CA LYS A 432 -21.16 -12.25 4.04
C LYS A 432 -21.82 -13.05 2.91
N GLU A 433 -21.95 -14.36 3.07
CA GLU A 433 -22.54 -15.27 2.09
C GLU A 433 -24.04 -15.55 2.36
N SER A 434 -24.78 -14.55 2.87
CA SER A 434 -26.20 -14.70 3.26
C SER A 434 -27.10 -15.20 2.12
N LEU A 435 -26.78 -14.79 0.88
CA LEU A 435 -27.49 -15.21 -0.33
C LEU A 435 -27.40 -16.72 -0.58
N TYR A 436 -26.24 -17.33 -0.34
CA TYR A 436 -26.02 -18.76 -0.57
C TYR A 436 -26.48 -19.63 0.60
N THR A 437 -26.42 -19.09 1.82
CA THR A 437 -26.76 -19.84 3.04
C THR A 437 -28.25 -19.81 3.35
N GLY A 438 -29.01 -18.87 2.79
CA GLY A 438 -30.41 -18.62 3.16
C GLY A 438 -30.57 -18.02 4.57
N LEU A 439 -29.46 -17.71 5.25
CA LEU A 439 -29.45 -17.08 6.56
C LEU A 439 -29.50 -15.56 6.37
N GLY A 440 -30.50 -14.89 6.96
CA GLY A 440 -30.55 -13.42 6.96
C GLY A 440 -29.33 -12.81 7.67
N THR A 441 -28.83 -11.66 7.21
CA THR A 441 -27.59 -11.02 7.72
C THR A 441 -27.61 -10.70 9.23
N ASN A 442 -28.80 -10.60 9.83
CA ASN A 442 -29.02 -10.26 11.23
C ASN A 442 -29.34 -11.47 12.13
N PHE A 443 -28.98 -12.69 11.72
CA PHE A 443 -29.20 -13.85 12.59
C PHE A 443 -28.41 -13.72 13.91
N LYS A 444 -29.08 -14.11 15.00
CA LYS A 444 -28.53 -14.11 16.36
C LYS A 444 -28.11 -15.51 16.74
N ILE A 445 -27.02 -15.62 17.49
CA ILE A 445 -26.54 -16.87 18.06
C ILE A 445 -27.27 -17.05 19.39
N SER A 446 -28.06 -18.11 19.52
CA SER A 446 -28.67 -18.48 20.79
C SER A 446 -27.62 -19.13 21.70
N ALA A 447 -27.58 -18.73 22.96
CA ALA A 447 -26.78 -19.42 23.96
C ALA A 447 -27.50 -20.71 24.38
N ASN A 448 -26.87 -21.86 24.19
CA ASN A 448 -27.37 -23.17 24.66
C ASN A 448 -27.09 -23.40 26.16
N GLU A 449 -27.40 -22.43 27.02
CA GLU A 449 -27.44 -22.68 28.47
C GLU A 449 -28.67 -23.50 28.90
N TYR A 450 -29.72 -23.54 28.07
CA TYR A 450 -30.99 -24.16 28.43
C TYR A 450 -31.02 -25.70 28.33
N ASP A 451 -30.19 -26.33 27.49
CA ASP A 451 -30.18 -27.79 27.29
C ASP A 451 -29.10 -28.54 28.09
N ARG A 452 -28.11 -27.85 28.66
CA ARG A 452 -27.11 -28.51 29.53
C ARG A 452 -27.67 -28.91 30.89
N GLY A 453 -28.73 -28.25 31.36
CA GLY A 453 -29.41 -28.59 32.63
C GLY A 453 -30.47 -29.70 32.51
N LYS A 454 -31.04 -29.95 31.32
CA LYS A 454 -32.08 -30.97 31.13
C LYS A 454 -31.55 -32.38 30.88
N ASN A 455 -30.32 -32.52 30.38
CA ASN A 455 -29.68 -33.83 30.17
C ASN A 455 -29.01 -34.40 31.43
N MET A 456 -29.16 -33.76 32.60
CA MET A 456 -28.74 -34.28 33.91
C MET A 456 -29.92 -34.73 34.81
N MET A 457 -31.15 -34.80 34.29
CA MET A 457 -32.34 -35.26 35.03
C MET A 457 -33.06 -36.44 34.37
N PHE A 458 -32.35 -37.28 33.61
CA PHE A 458 -32.82 -38.61 33.24
C PHE A 458 -31.69 -39.64 33.35
N THR A 459 -31.41 -40.05 34.58
CA THR A 459 -30.96 -41.40 34.96
C THR A 459 -31.51 -41.71 36.33
#